data_AF-A0A920YR41-F1
#
_entry.id   AF-A0A920YR41-F1
#
_cell.length_a   1.000
_cell.length_b   1.000
_cell.length_c   1.000
_cell.angle_alpha   90.00
_cell.angle_beta   90.00
_cell.angle_gamma   90.00
#
_symmetry.space_group_name_H-M   'P 1'
#
loop_
_entity.id
_entity.type
_entity.pdbx_description
1 polymer ?
#
loop_
_entity_poly.entity_id
_entity_poly.type
_entity_poly.pdbx_seq_one_letter_code
_entity_poly.pdbx_strand_id
1 'polypeptide(L)'
;MRANTIEKIKQLQYLLAAGKTRAEVARELGYKDVTAIYNFASRHKLKWNPKTKNYEAEHLDGTPIETIEPCDELPTGRAAGIIAMFTQGMDARDIAKQFRFKSSMEMAAYMKTRGYVWDDDIGNYVKGGGTALENDDLKLAQNDKTTEYIELLNFLSANKSRLVGLINQVELPGEKLPRYILPGVPKVKSINISSALDGLVQDYSREFNISQKDIFQIALVEFFKKYGYHNAVKAVLKL
;
A
#
# COMPACT_ATOMS: atom_id res chain seq x y z
N MET A 1 14.99 -16.40 -3.10
CA MET A 1 15.00 -17.28 -1.91
C MET A 1 13.80 -18.22 -2.00
N ARG A 2 13.92 -19.49 -1.58
CA ARG A 2 12.76 -20.41 -1.52
C ARG A 2 11.84 -19.96 -0.37
N ALA A 3 10.51 -20.01 -0.55
CA ALA A 3 9.54 -19.53 0.45
C ALA A 3 9.73 -20.16 1.85
N ASN A 4 10.03 -21.47 1.88
CA ASN A 4 10.33 -22.21 3.11
C ASN A 4 11.53 -21.66 3.91
N THR A 5 12.51 -21.05 3.22
CA THR A 5 13.68 -20.45 3.87
C THR A 5 13.32 -19.16 4.60
N ILE A 6 12.45 -18.34 4.02
CA ILE A 6 12.00 -17.07 4.62
C ILE A 6 11.17 -17.34 5.87
N GLU A 7 10.30 -18.35 5.83
CA GLU A 7 9.51 -18.80 6.99
C GLU A 7 10.41 -19.23 8.15
N LYS A 8 11.47 -20.01 7.88
CA LYS A 8 12.43 -20.43 8.90
C LYS A 8 13.20 -19.27 9.54
N ILE A 9 13.53 -18.24 8.77
CA ILE A 9 14.20 -17.03 9.31
C ILE A 9 13.26 -16.26 10.23
N LYS A 10 12.00 -16.08 9.82
CA LYS A 10 10.98 -15.41 10.65
C LYS A 10 10.72 -16.17 11.96
N GLN A 11 10.62 -17.49 11.89
CA GLN A 11 10.45 -18.34 13.07
C GLN A 11 11.65 -18.26 14.02
N LEU A 12 12.88 -18.30 13.47
CA LEU A 12 14.11 -18.11 14.25
C LEU A 12 14.10 -16.77 15.00
N GLN A 13 13.80 -15.66 14.31
CA GLN A 13 13.77 -14.32 14.89
C GLN A 13 12.67 -14.17 15.95
N TYR A 14 11.50 -14.75 15.70
CA TYR A 14 10.38 -14.73 16.65
C TYR A 14 10.71 -15.48 17.94
N LEU A 15 11.27 -16.69 17.84
CA LEU A 15 11.63 -17.49 19.01
C LEU A 15 12.74 -16.85 19.85
N LEU A 16 13.69 -16.17 19.20
CA LEU A 16 14.74 -15.41 19.90
C LEU A 16 14.18 -14.13 20.55
N ALA A 17 13.26 -13.42 19.90
CA ALA A 17 12.57 -12.27 20.48
C ALA A 17 11.69 -12.65 21.68
N ALA A 18 11.13 -13.87 21.67
CA ALA A 18 10.40 -14.45 22.80
C ALA A 18 11.32 -14.84 23.98
N GLY A 19 12.64 -14.62 23.88
CA GLY A 19 13.61 -14.83 24.96
C GLY A 19 14.13 -16.26 25.08
N LYS A 20 13.79 -17.17 24.15
CA LYS A 20 14.30 -18.54 24.17
C LYS A 20 15.80 -18.59 23.89
N THR A 21 16.48 -19.56 24.48
CA THR A 21 17.91 -19.77 24.25
C THR A 21 18.15 -20.42 22.89
N ARG A 22 19.32 -20.17 22.29
CA ARG A 22 19.67 -20.71 20.96
C ARG A 22 19.60 -22.24 20.88
N ALA A 23 19.84 -22.93 22.00
CA ALA A 23 19.74 -24.38 22.10
C ALA A 23 18.29 -24.88 22.04
N GLU A 24 17.35 -24.15 22.65
CA GLU A 24 15.92 -24.46 22.59
C GLU A 24 15.36 -24.19 21.20
N VAL A 25 15.74 -23.05 20.59
CA VAL A 25 15.38 -22.71 19.21
C VAL A 25 15.88 -23.77 18.21
N ALA A 26 17.08 -24.32 18.42
CA ALA A 26 17.62 -25.38 17.57
C ALA A 26 16.75 -26.65 17.63
N ARG A 27 16.33 -27.04 18.83
CA ARG A 27 15.46 -28.20 19.06
C ARG A 27 14.09 -28.02 18.40
N GLU A 28 13.53 -26.82 18.52
CA GLU A 28 12.19 -26.48 18.00
C GLU A 28 12.15 -26.37 16.48
N LEU A 29 13.23 -25.89 15.86
CA LEU A 29 13.39 -25.84 14.40
C LEU A 29 13.90 -27.17 13.79
N GLY A 30 14.10 -28.21 14.60
CA GLY A 30 14.53 -29.54 14.16
C GLY A 30 16.01 -29.64 13.78
N TYR A 31 16.85 -28.73 14.28
CA TYR A 31 18.29 -28.77 14.08
C TYR A 31 18.99 -29.62 15.14
N LYS A 32 20.02 -30.36 14.72
CA LYS A 32 20.79 -31.28 15.57
C LYS A 32 21.63 -30.56 16.64
N ASP A 33 22.11 -29.35 16.34
CA ASP A 33 23.02 -28.61 17.21
C ASP A 33 22.92 -27.09 16.97
N VAL A 34 23.34 -26.29 17.96
CA VAL A 34 23.39 -24.81 17.88
C VAL A 34 24.27 -24.36 16.71
N THR A 35 25.31 -25.14 16.39
CA THR A 35 26.20 -24.92 15.24
C THR A 35 25.43 -24.93 13.91
N ALA A 36 24.35 -25.70 13.81
CA ALA A 36 23.52 -25.72 12.60
C ALA A 36 22.74 -24.40 12.40
N ILE A 37 22.33 -23.72 13.48
CA ILE A 37 21.75 -22.37 13.41
C ILE A 37 22.80 -21.38 12.92
N TYR A 38 24.03 -21.46 13.43
CA TYR A 38 25.11 -20.59 13.00
C TYR A 38 25.43 -20.77 11.50
N ASN A 39 25.52 -22.02 11.05
CA ASN A 39 25.73 -22.34 9.64
C ASN A 39 24.55 -21.87 8.76
N PHE A 40 23.31 -22.01 9.25
CA PHE A 40 22.12 -21.51 8.57
C PHE A 40 22.13 -19.97 8.47
N ALA A 41 22.42 -19.28 9.57
CA ALA A 41 22.53 -17.83 9.63
C ALA A 41 23.62 -17.30 8.69
N SER A 42 24.81 -17.91 8.72
CA SER A 42 25.93 -17.56 7.84
C SER A 42 25.59 -17.73 6.36
N ARG A 43 24.93 -18.84 5.97
CA ARG A 43 24.49 -19.08 4.59
C ARG A 43 23.46 -18.07 4.08
N HIS A 44 22.71 -17.45 4.99
CA HIS A 44 21.67 -16.48 4.69
C HIS A 44 22.06 -15.04 5.01
N LYS A 45 23.35 -14.77 5.24
CA LYS A 45 23.89 -13.43 5.56
C LYS A 45 23.18 -12.79 6.75
N LEU A 46 22.94 -13.57 7.80
CA LEU A 46 22.36 -13.11 9.06
C LEU A 46 23.50 -12.94 10.08
N LYS A 47 23.64 -11.72 10.62
CA LYS A 47 24.63 -11.39 11.64
C LYS A 47 23.97 -11.36 13.01
N TRP A 48 24.67 -11.90 14.01
CA TRP A 48 24.20 -11.85 15.38
C TRP A 48 24.41 -10.45 15.97
N ASN A 49 23.36 -9.85 16.49
CA ASN A 49 23.43 -8.59 17.24
C ASN A 49 23.36 -8.90 18.76
N PRO A 50 24.44 -8.62 19.52
CA PRO A 50 24.49 -8.92 20.96
C PRO A 50 23.58 -8.04 21.81
N LYS A 51 23.18 -6.86 21.31
CA LYS A 51 22.30 -5.93 22.02
C LYS A 51 20.85 -6.40 21.98
N THR A 52 20.37 -6.76 20.78
CA THR A 52 19.00 -7.24 20.56
C THR A 52 18.83 -8.74 20.83
N LYS A 53 19.94 -9.46 21.05
CA LYS A 53 20.00 -10.92 21.16
C LYS A 53 19.27 -11.61 19.99
N ASN A 54 19.35 -11.04 18.79
CA ASN A 54 18.68 -11.56 17.60
C ASN A 54 19.61 -11.59 16.38
N TYR A 55 19.19 -12.32 15.34
CA TYR A 55 19.85 -12.33 14.04
C TYR A 55 19.20 -11.31 13.11
N GLU A 56 20.00 -10.36 12.64
CA GLU A 56 19.59 -9.31 11.68
C GLU A 56 20.21 -9.63 10.31
N ALA A 57 19.46 -9.43 9.23
CA ALA A 57 19.99 -9.67 7.89
C ALA A 57 20.95 -8.54 7.50
N GLU A 58 22.02 -8.91 6.79
CA GLU A 58 23.07 -8.00 6.33
C GLU A 58 22.75 -7.57 4.88
N HIS A 59 22.78 -6.27 4.59
CA HIS A 59 22.79 -5.80 3.20
C HIS A 59 24.16 -6.12 2.54
N LEU A 60 24.24 -6.09 1.21
CA LEU A 60 25.45 -6.47 0.45
C LEU A 60 26.73 -5.70 0.84
N ASP A 61 26.58 -4.59 1.57
CA ASP A 61 27.66 -3.68 1.98
C ASP A 61 28.02 -3.75 3.48
N GLY A 62 27.52 -4.74 4.23
CA GLY A 62 27.95 -4.99 5.62
C GLY A 62 27.34 -4.07 6.69
N THR A 63 26.31 -3.30 6.35
CA THR A 63 25.53 -2.48 7.30
C THR A 63 24.32 -3.24 7.85
N PRO A 64 23.98 -3.08 9.15
CA PRO A 64 22.78 -3.69 9.75
C PRO A 64 21.51 -3.19 9.04
N ILE A 65 20.54 -4.08 8.80
CA ILE A 65 19.17 -3.66 8.49
C ILE A 65 18.60 -3.09 9.78
N GLU A 66 18.58 -1.77 9.88
CA GLU A 66 17.80 -1.06 10.89
C GLU A 66 16.37 -1.58 10.81
N THR A 67 15.86 -2.04 11.95
CA THR A 67 14.42 -2.06 12.19
C THR A 67 13.84 -0.79 11.59
N ILE A 68 12.83 -0.92 10.73
CA ILE A 68 12.00 0.22 10.33
C ILE A 68 11.23 0.63 11.60
N GLU A 69 11.90 1.35 12.48
CA GLU A 69 11.29 2.40 13.26
C GLU A 69 11.20 3.63 12.35
N PRO A 70 10.17 4.49 12.51
CA PRO A 70 9.88 5.55 11.57
C PRO A 70 11.09 6.47 11.42
N CYS A 71 11.48 6.79 10.18
CA CYS A 71 12.52 7.75 9.91
C CYS A 71 12.17 9.11 10.53
N ASP A 72 12.70 9.42 11.72
CA ASP A 72 13.03 10.79 12.09
C ASP A 72 14.22 11.22 11.23
N GLU A 73 13.94 11.49 9.96
CA GLU A 73 14.86 12.24 9.11
C GLU A 73 15.13 13.55 9.83
N LEU A 74 16.34 13.71 10.37
CA LEU A 74 16.86 15.04 10.69
C LEU A 74 16.54 15.95 9.49
N PRO A 75 16.00 17.15 9.74
CA PRO A 75 15.66 18.07 8.67
C PRO A 75 16.87 18.22 7.75
N THR A 76 16.76 17.81 6.49
CA THR A 76 17.86 17.97 5.53
C THR A 76 17.73 19.34 4.86
N GLY A 77 18.79 20.17 4.95
CA GLY A 77 18.93 21.44 4.24
C GLY A 77 18.49 22.69 5.03
N ARG A 78 18.07 23.75 4.31
CA ARG A 78 17.75 25.08 4.85
C ARG A 78 16.76 25.08 6.03
N ALA A 79 15.82 24.14 6.10
CA ALA A 79 14.87 24.02 7.21
C ALA A 79 15.56 23.61 8.53
N ALA A 80 16.56 22.73 8.47
CA ALA A 80 17.37 22.34 9.63
C ALA A 80 18.09 23.53 10.24
N GLY A 81 18.67 24.36 9.37
CA GLY A 81 19.39 25.55 9.78
C GLY A 81 18.47 26.54 10.50
N ILE A 82 17.23 26.70 10.05
CA ILE A 82 16.26 27.58 10.71
C ILE A 82 15.89 27.01 12.10
N ILE A 83 15.59 25.72 12.20
CA ILE A 83 15.27 25.05 13.47
C ILE A 83 16.43 25.19 14.46
N ALA A 84 17.68 25.02 13.99
CA ALA A 84 18.89 25.16 14.79
C ALA A 84 19.20 26.61 15.22
N MET A 85 18.73 27.62 14.48
CA MET A 85 18.89 29.02 14.89
C MET A 85 17.85 29.42 15.94
N PHE A 86 16.64 28.86 15.86
CA PHE A 86 15.63 29.03 16.91
C PHE A 86 16.03 28.34 18.21
N THR A 87 16.67 27.16 18.17
CA THR A 87 17.23 26.55 19.39
C THR A 87 18.35 27.38 20.04
N GLN A 88 19.02 28.22 19.26
CA GLN A 88 20.02 29.18 19.76
C GLN A 88 19.39 30.48 20.32
N GLY A 89 18.07 30.62 20.28
CA GLY A 89 17.34 31.77 20.83
C GLY A 89 17.41 33.04 19.97
N MET A 90 17.68 32.90 18.66
CA MET A 90 17.71 34.04 17.74
C MET A 90 16.30 34.49 17.34
N ASP A 91 16.10 35.80 17.11
CA ASP A 91 14.81 36.35 16.67
C ASP A 91 14.46 35.93 15.21
N ALA A 92 13.18 35.69 14.96
CA ALA A 92 12.65 35.22 13.69
C ALA A 92 12.98 36.16 12.51
N ARG A 93 13.12 37.46 12.77
CA ARG A 93 13.49 38.45 11.74
C ARG A 93 14.94 38.29 11.29
N ASP A 94 15.84 38.00 12.22
CA ASP A 94 17.26 37.89 11.93
C ASP A 94 17.59 36.55 11.25
N ILE A 95 16.89 35.49 11.65
CA ILE A 95 16.92 34.20 10.96
C ILE A 95 16.43 34.36 9.52
N ALA A 96 15.31 35.05 9.30
CA ALA A 96 14.78 35.29 7.95
C ALA A 96 15.79 36.02 7.05
N LYS A 97 16.47 37.05 7.57
CA LYS A 97 17.53 37.77 6.84
C LYS A 97 18.72 36.86 6.51
N GLN A 98 19.16 36.04 7.47
CA GLN A 98 20.31 35.15 7.31
C GLN A 98 20.07 34.09 6.22
N PHE A 99 18.85 33.56 6.13
CA PHE A 99 18.45 32.61 5.09
C PHE A 99 17.94 33.27 3.80
N ARG A 100 18.00 34.60 3.70
CA ARG A 100 17.58 35.42 2.54
C ARG A 100 16.09 35.33 2.19
N PHE A 101 15.23 35.19 3.20
CA PHE A 101 13.79 35.41 3.05
C PHE A 101 13.47 36.91 3.09
N LYS A 102 12.43 37.34 2.38
CA LYS A 102 11.99 38.74 2.37
C LYS A 102 11.32 39.14 3.69
N SER A 103 10.70 38.17 4.38
CA SER A 103 10.03 38.39 5.66
C SER A 103 9.98 37.09 6.48
N SER A 104 9.85 37.22 7.80
CA SER A 104 9.55 36.10 8.71
C SER A 104 8.30 35.33 8.27
N MET A 105 7.32 36.03 7.67
CA MET A 105 6.12 35.41 7.11
C MET A 105 6.40 34.49 5.91
N GLU A 106 7.35 34.85 5.05
CA GLU A 106 7.78 34.00 3.92
C GLU A 106 8.54 32.77 4.42
N MET A 107 9.37 32.95 5.46
CA MET A 107 10.04 31.84 6.15
C MET A 107 9.03 30.86 6.77
N ALA A 108 7.96 31.36 7.41
CA ALA A 108 6.90 30.54 7.97
C ALA A 108 6.12 29.78 6.89
N ALA A 109 5.78 30.44 5.76
CA ALA A 109 5.16 29.78 4.62
C ALA A 109 6.06 28.68 4.04
N TYR A 110 7.35 28.97 3.91
CA TYR A 110 8.36 27.99 3.48
C TYR A 110 8.40 26.77 4.41
N MET A 111 8.37 26.97 5.73
CA MET A 111 8.31 25.86 6.70
C MET A 111 7.02 25.06 6.60
N LYS A 112 5.87 25.75 6.46
CA LYS A 112 4.55 25.11 6.28
C LYS A 112 4.51 24.23 5.04
N THR A 113 5.06 24.67 3.90
CA THR A 113 5.14 23.85 2.67
C THR A 113 6.00 22.60 2.82
N ARG A 114 6.92 22.59 3.80
CA ARG A 114 7.78 21.45 4.13
C ARG A 114 7.22 20.58 5.27
N GLY A 115 6.00 20.87 5.72
CA GLY A 115 5.34 20.12 6.79
C GLY A 115 5.83 20.46 8.18
N TYR A 116 6.42 21.64 8.38
CA TYR A 116 6.79 22.14 9.70
C TYR A 116 5.76 23.13 10.22
N VAL A 117 5.35 22.97 11.48
CA VAL A 117 4.39 23.82 12.17
C VAL A 117 5.10 24.47 13.36
N TRP A 118 4.81 25.74 13.61
CA TRP A 118 5.35 26.46 14.76
C TRP A 118 4.65 26.00 16.03
N ASP A 119 5.44 25.62 17.04
CA ASP A 119 4.97 25.29 18.37
C ASP A 119 5.34 26.46 19.32
N ASP A 120 4.32 27.08 19.92
CA ASP A 120 4.48 28.24 20.82
C ASP A 120 5.07 27.84 22.17
N ASP A 121 4.82 26.61 22.63
CA ASP A 121 5.33 26.09 23.90
C ASP A 121 6.83 25.78 23.80
N ILE A 122 7.27 25.30 22.63
CA ILE A 122 8.69 24.99 22.36
C ILE A 122 9.43 26.22 21.83
N GLY A 123 8.72 27.19 21.24
CA GLY A 123 9.33 28.30 20.52
C GLY A 123 10.15 27.85 19.31
N ASN A 124 9.73 26.75 18.66
CA ASN A 124 10.42 26.19 17.50
C ASN A 124 9.47 25.40 16.58
N TYR A 125 9.95 25.04 15.40
CA TYR A 125 9.21 24.27 14.42
C TYR A 125 9.29 22.76 14.69
N VAL A 126 8.13 22.10 14.71
CA VAL A 126 7.99 20.64 14.79
C VAL A 126 7.49 20.08 13.45
N LYS A 127 7.95 18.88 13.06
CA LYS A 127 7.52 18.22 11.82
C LYS A 127 6.11 17.67 12.05
N GLY A 128 5.11 18.39 11.54
CA GLY A 128 3.73 17.94 11.56
C GLY A 128 3.60 16.72 10.66
N GLY A 129 3.47 15.53 11.27
CA GLY A 129 3.07 14.33 10.55
C GLY A 129 1.81 14.65 9.74
N GLY A 130 1.92 14.51 8.42
CA GLY A 130 0.94 15.07 7.50
C GLY A 130 -0.49 14.62 7.81
N THR A 131 -1.33 15.57 8.21
CA THR A 131 -2.75 15.77 7.86
C THR A 131 -3.32 16.85 8.77
N ALA A 132 -3.38 18.10 8.30
CA ALA A 132 -4.29 19.11 8.85
C ALA A 132 -4.37 20.29 7.88
N LEU A 133 -5.32 20.21 6.96
CA LEU A 133 -5.98 21.42 6.49
C LEU A 133 -6.80 21.96 7.67
N GLU A 134 -6.17 22.76 8.52
CA GLU A 134 -6.92 23.67 9.39
C GLU A 134 -6.99 25.02 8.67
N ASN A 135 -8.11 25.22 7.98
CA ASN A 135 -8.63 26.55 7.74
C ASN A 135 -9.48 26.90 8.97
N ASP A 136 -9.05 27.92 9.67
CA ASP A 136 -9.61 28.45 10.91
C ASP A 136 -10.88 29.30 10.64
N ASP A 137 -11.82 28.79 9.85
CA ASP A 137 -13.06 29.49 9.46
C ASP A 137 -14.23 28.52 9.27
N LEU A 138 -14.61 27.76 10.30
CA LEU A 138 -15.91 27.07 10.32
C LEU A 138 -16.54 27.14 11.71
N LYS A 139 -17.01 28.33 12.09
CA LYS A 139 -18.18 28.41 12.99
C LYS A 139 -19.42 27.95 12.22
N LEU A 140 -19.57 26.64 12.11
CA LEU A 140 -20.81 26.02 11.61
C LEU A 140 -21.89 26.24 12.67
N ALA A 141 -22.72 27.25 12.43
CA ALA A 141 -24.06 27.31 12.98
C ALA A 141 -24.70 25.92 12.78
N GLN A 142 -25.19 25.32 13.86
CA GLN A 142 -25.97 24.09 13.83
C GLN A 142 -27.19 24.32 12.96
N ASN A 143 -27.06 24.01 11.67
CA ASN A 143 -28.17 23.99 10.73
C ASN A 143 -28.72 22.57 10.76
N ASP A 144 -30.03 22.40 10.96
CA ASP A 144 -30.73 21.11 10.96
C ASP A 144 -30.38 20.21 9.76
N LYS A 145 -29.98 20.82 8.64
CA LYS A 145 -29.48 20.13 7.44
C LYS A 145 -28.23 19.28 7.70
N THR A 146 -27.35 19.70 8.60
CA THR A 146 -26.15 18.94 8.96
C THR A 146 -26.52 17.61 9.60
N THR A 147 -27.58 17.58 10.40
CA THR A 147 -28.12 16.35 10.99
C THR A 147 -28.68 15.42 9.91
N GLU A 148 -29.46 15.94 8.96
CA GLU A 148 -29.95 15.18 7.80
C GLU A 148 -28.80 14.61 6.94
N TYR A 149 -27.74 15.38 6.73
CA TYR A 149 -26.55 14.89 6.02
C TYR A 149 -25.84 13.77 6.79
N ILE A 150 -25.74 13.86 8.12
CA ILE A 150 -25.12 12.81 8.94
C ILE A 150 -25.94 11.53 8.87
N GLU A 151 -27.27 11.61 8.93
CA GLU A 151 -28.16 10.44 8.79
C GLU A 151 -28.02 9.79 7.41
N LEU A 152 -27.98 10.59 6.35
CA LEU A 152 -27.72 10.11 4.99
C LEU A 152 -26.34 9.44 4.87
N LEU A 153 -25.29 10.05 5.42
CA LEU A 153 -23.94 9.50 5.39
C LEU A 153 -23.85 8.19 6.18
N ASN A 154 -24.56 8.07 7.30
CA ASN A 154 -24.68 6.84 8.07
C ASN A 154 -25.44 5.76 7.29
N PHE A 155 -26.51 6.11 6.58
CA PHE A 155 -27.22 5.18 5.71
C PHE A 155 -26.35 4.69 4.55
N LEU A 156 -25.58 5.59 3.93
CA LEU A 156 -24.65 5.24 2.85
C LEU A 156 -23.49 4.37 3.34
N SER A 157 -22.94 4.66 4.52
CA SER A 157 -21.85 3.88 5.11
C SER A 157 -22.30 2.47 5.50
N ALA A 158 -23.51 2.31 6.06
CA ALA A 158 -24.12 1.02 6.37
C ALA A 158 -24.33 0.16 5.11
N ASN A 159 -24.67 0.80 3.99
CA ASN A 159 -24.91 0.13 2.71
C ASN A 159 -23.68 0.08 1.79
N LYS A 160 -22.50 0.45 2.29
CA LYS A 160 -21.27 0.58 1.49
C LYS A 160 -20.97 -0.66 0.65
N SER A 161 -21.06 -1.86 1.22
CA SER A 161 -20.78 -3.12 0.51
C SER A 161 -21.77 -3.37 -0.64
N ARG A 162 -23.05 -3.06 -0.43
CA ARG A 162 -24.10 -3.18 -1.46
C ARG A 162 -23.96 -2.14 -2.55
N LEU A 163 -23.61 -0.90 -2.18
CA LEU A 163 -23.31 0.18 -3.11
C LEU A 163 -22.07 -0.12 -3.95
N VAL A 164 -21.01 -0.62 -3.34
CA VAL A 164 -19.81 -1.08 -4.06
C VAL A 164 -20.16 -2.23 -5.01
N GLY A 165 -21.01 -3.17 -4.61
CA GLY A 165 -21.49 -4.23 -5.49
C GLY A 165 -22.28 -3.70 -6.70
N LEU A 166 -23.13 -2.69 -6.49
CA LEU A 166 -23.90 -2.05 -7.56
C LEU A 166 -23.00 -1.18 -8.47
N ILE A 167 -22.07 -0.42 -7.89
CA ILE A 167 -21.11 0.40 -8.65
C ILE A 167 -20.18 -0.48 -9.47
N ASN A 168 -19.70 -1.59 -8.92
CA ASN A 168 -18.87 -2.54 -9.65
C ASN A 168 -19.67 -3.34 -10.70
N GLN A 169 -21.00 -3.41 -10.58
CA GLN A 169 -21.89 -3.94 -11.62
C GLN A 169 -22.21 -2.90 -12.71
N VAL A 170 -22.05 -1.61 -12.41
CA VAL A 170 -21.99 -0.55 -13.43
C VAL A 170 -20.59 -0.59 -14.02
N GLU A 171 -20.29 -1.67 -14.75
CA GLU A 171 -19.19 -1.67 -15.73
C GLU A 171 -19.44 -0.46 -16.64
N LEU A 172 -18.56 0.52 -16.55
CA LEU A 172 -18.59 1.72 -17.36
C LEU A 172 -18.71 1.31 -18.84
N PRO A 173 -19.65 1.89 -19.62
CA PRO A 173 -19.73 1.64 -21.06
C PRO A 173 -18.47 2.23 -21.71
N GLY A 174 -17.41 1.43 -21.81
CA GLY A 174 -16.10 1.85 -22.32
C GLY A 174 -14.89 1.19 -21.67
N GLU A 175 -15.05 0.42 -20.60
CA GLU A 175 -13.93 -0.36 -20.07
C GLU A 175 -13.63 -1.52 -21.02
N LYS A 176 -12.37 -1.62 -21.45
CA LYS A 176 -11.92 -2.60 -22.46
C LYS A 176 -12.34 -4.00 -22.02
N LEU A 177 -13.16 -4.68 -22.83
CA LEU A 177 -13.65 -6.03 -22.49
C LEU A 177 -12.50 -6.92 -22.00
N PRO A 178 -12.71 -7.66 -20.91
CA PRO A 178 -11.66 -8.50 -20.33
C PRO A 178 -11.23 -9.57 -21.34
N ARG A 179 -9.97 -9.52 -21.78
CA ARG A 179 -9.41 -10.54 -22.68
C ARG A 179 -8.93 -11.73 -21.85
N TYR A 180 -9.62 -12.86 -21.97
CA TYR A 180 -9.23 -14.10 -21.31
C TYR A 180 -8.21 -14.88 -22.14
N ILE A 181 -7.04 -15.15 -21.57
CA ILE A 181 -6.06 -16.08 -22.16
C ILE A 181 -6.41 -17.49 -21.70
N LEU A 182 -7.20 -18.21 -22.50
CA LEU A 182 -7.59 -19.59 -22.19
C LEU A 182 -6.45 -20.56 -22.56
N PRO A 183 -5.93 -21.36 -21.61
CA PRO A 183 -4.91 -22.36 -21.91
C PRO A 183 -5.51 -23.55 -22.65
N GLY A 184 -4.86 -23.98 -23.74
CA GLY A 184 -5.22 -25.20 -24.47
C GLY A 184 -5.10 -25.06 -25.99
N VAL A 185 -5.26 -26.18 -26.70
CA VAL A 185 -5.29 -26.22 -28.16
C VAL A 185 -6.67 -25.74 -28.62
N PRO A 186 -6.77 -24.76 -29.56
CA PRO A 186 -8.05 -24.29 -30.05
C PRO A 186 -8.82 -25.43 -30.72
N LYS A 187 -10.09 -25.58 -30.35
CA LYS A 187 -11.02 -26.55 -30.96
C LYS A 187 -12.19 -25.81 -31.60
N VAL A 188 -12.51 -26.17 -32.84
CA VAL A 188 -13.66 -25.64 -33.57
C VAL A 188 -14.95 -26.30 -33.07
N LYS A 189 -16.01 -25.51 -32.93
CA LYS A 189 -17.37 -25.98 -32.63
C LYS A 189 -18.36 -25.20 -33.51
N SER A 190 -19.25 -25.91 -34.19
CA SER A 190 -20.34 -25.33 -34.97
C SER A 190 -21.56 -25.14 -34.07
N ILE A 191 -22.12 -23.93 -34.03
CA ILE A 191 -23.26 -23.56 -33.20
C ILE A 191 -24.29 -22.88 -34.11
N ASN A 192 -25.57 -23.19 -33.93
CA ASN A 192 -26.65 -22.50 -34.61
C ASN A 192 -27.11 -21.30 -33.78
N ILE A 193 -27.15 -20.10 -34.39
CA ILE A 193 -27.59 -18.85 -33.76
C ILE A 193 -28.61 -18.15 -34.65
N SER A 194 -29.46 -17.31 -34.07
CA SER A 194 -30.40 -16.52 -34.86
C SER A 194 -29.66 -15.49 -35.73
N SER A 195 -30.21 -15.21 -36.92
CA SER A 195 -29.64 -14.22 -37.85
C SER A 195 -29.52 -12.83 -37.24
N ALA A 196 -30.47 -12.46 -36.38
CA ALA A 196 -30.43 -11.19 -35.65
C ALA A 196 -29.23 -11.10 -34.68
N LEU A 197 -28.91 -12.19 -33.98
CA LEU A 197 -27.77 -12.23 -33.06
C LEU A 197 -26.44 -12.22 -33.82
N ASP A 198 -26.36 -12.91 -34.95
CA ASP A 198 -25.18 -12.88 -35.82
C ASP A 198 -24.87 -11.45 -36.29
N GLY A 199 -25.90 -10.71 -36.72
CA GLY A 199 -25.77 -9.29 -37.08
C GLY A 199 -25.18 -8.45 -35.93
N LEU A 200 -25.72 -8.59 -34.72
CA LEU A 200 -25.23 -7.87 -33.54
C LEU A 200 -23.76 -8.20 -33.21
N VAL A 201 -23.36 -9.46 -33.33
CA VAL A 201 -21.96 -9.88 -33.08
C VAL A 201 -21.02 -9.28 -34.14
N GLN A 202 -21.45 -9.22 -35.39
CA GLN A 202 -20.67 -8.60 -36.47
C GLN A 202 -20.50 -7.09 -36.27
N ASP A 203 -21.59 -6.38 -35.95
CA ASP A 203 -21.56 -4.94 -35.71
C ASP A 203 -20.66 -4.59 -34.53
N TYR A 204 -20.80 -5.34 -33.43
CA TYR A 204 -19.96 -5.16 -32.24
C TYR A 204 -18.47 -5.45 -32.53
N SER A 205 -18.18 -6.49 -33.32
CA SER A 205 -16.81 -6.84 -33.72
C SER A 205 -16.15 -5.70 -34.51
N ARG A 206 -16.90 -5.04 -35.40
CA ARG A 206 -16.42 -3.89 -36.20
C ARG A 206 -16.24 -2.63 -35.36
N GLU A 207 -17.20 -2.32 -34.50
CA GLU A 207 -17.19 -1.11 -33.68
C GLU A 207 -16.04 -1.11 -32.66
N PHE A 208 -15.83 -2.24 -31.98
CA PHE A 208 -14.84 -2.35 -30.90
C PHE A 208 -13.50 -2.93 -31.34
N ASN A 209 -13.35 -3.31 -32.61
CA ASN A 209 -12.16 -3.97 -33.16
C ASN A 209 -11.74 -5.21 -32.32
N ILE A 210 -12.70 -6.08 -32.03
CA ILE A 210 -12.53 -7.32 -31.27
C ILE A 210 -12.91 -8.51 -32.15
N SER A 211 -12.17 -9.61 -32.04
CA SER A 211 -12.48 -10.82 -32.82
C SER A 211 -13.78 -11.47 -32.32
N GLN A 212 -14.60 -11.99 -33.24
CA GLN A 212 -15.83 -12.72 -32.87
C GLN A 212 -15.54 -13.89 -31.92
N LYS A 213 -14.40 -14.56 -32.12
CA LYS A 213 -13.90 -15.60 -31.22
C LYS A 213 -13.80 -15.10 -29.77
N ASP A 214 -13.19 -13.94 -29.57
CA ASP A 214 -13.01 -13.38 -28.21
C ASP A 214 -14.35 -12.98 -27.60
N ILE A 215 -15.27 -12.42 -28.41
CA ILE A 215 -16.64 -12.09 -27.97
C ILE A 215 -17.33 -13.34 -27.41
N PHE A 216 -17.32 -14.45 -28.15
CA PHE A 216 -17.92 -15.70 -27.70
C PHE A 216 -17.18 -16.30 -26.49
N GLN A 217 -15.85 -16.22 -26.44
CA GLN A 217 -15.10 -16.73 -25.29
C GLN A 217 -15.43 -15.97 -24.00
N ILE A 218 -15.49 -14.64 -24.07
CA ILE A 218 -15.86 -13.78 -22.95
C ILE A 218 -17.29 -14.09 -22.51
N ALA A 219 -18.23 -14.15 -23.45
CA ALA A 219 -19.62 -14.47 -23.16
C ALA A 219 -19.77 -15.83 -22.47
N LEU A 220 -19.04 -16.85 -22.91
CA LEU A 220 -19.05 -18.18 -22.29
C LEU A 220 -18.42 -18.17 -20.88
N VAL A 221 -17.30 -17.46 -20.69
CA VAL A 221 -16.66 -17.34 -19.38
C VAL A 221 -17.60 -16.64 -18.39
N GLU A 222 -18.21 -15.53 -18.78
CA GLU A 222 -19.18 -14.81 -17.95
C GLU A 222 -20.44 -15.65 -17.67
N PHE A 223 -20.94 -16.36 -18.67
CA PHE A 223 -22.03 -17.32 -18.49
C PHE A 223 -21.67 -18.37 -17.42
N PHE A 224 -20.50 -19.00 -17.51
CA PHE A 224 -20.08 -20.02 -16.55
C PHE A 224 -19.86 -19.45 -15.14
N LYS A 225 -19.35 -18.22 -15.01
CA LYS A 225 -19.26 -17.55 -13.70
C LYS A 225 -20.66 -17.33 -13.09
N LYS A 226 -21.61 -16.83 -13.89
CA LYS A 226 -22.96 -16.50 -13.43
C LYS A 226 -23.78 -17.74 -13.06
N TYR A 227 -23.61 -18.85 -13.77
CA TYR A 227 -24.43 -20.06 -13.62
C TYR A 227 -23.72 -21.23 -12.92
N GLY A 228 -22.78 -20.94 -11.99
CA GLY A 228 -22.32 -21.92 -11.00
C GLY A 228 -21.01 -22.66 -11.30
N TYR A 229 -20.33 -22.36 -12.40
CA TYR A 229 -19.02 -22.94 -12.76
C TYR A 229 -17.84 -22.03 -12.38
N HIS A 230 -18.02 -21.09 -11.45
CA HIS A 230 -17.00 -20.10 -11.07
C HIS A 230 -15.67 -20.72 -10.66
N ASN A 231 -15.69 -21.80 -9.86
CA ASN A 231 -14.47 -22.48 -9.40
C ASN A 231 -13.74 -23.18 -10.55
N ALA A 232 -14.47 -23.78 -11.49
CA ALA A 232 -13.89 -24.41 -12.67
C ALA A 232 -13.29 -23.37 -13.63
N VAL A 233 -13.98 -22.25 -13.82
CA VAL A 233 -13.50 -21.11 -14.62
C VAL A 233 -12.21 -20.54 -14.03
N LYS A 234 -12.13 -20.34 -12.70
CA LYS A 234 -10.90 -19.92 -12.02
C LYS A 234 -9.75 -20.89 -12.27
N ALA A 235 -10.00 -22.20 -12.11
CA ALA A 235 -9.01 -23.23 -12.37
C ALA A 235 -8.50 -23.23 -13.82
N VAL A 236 -9.39 -23.03 -14.80
CA VAL A 236 -9.05 -22.94 -16.23
C VAL A 236 -8.27 -21.65 -16.52
N LEU A 237 -8.66 -20.52 -15.94
CA LEU A 237 -7.99 -19.23 -16.12
C LEU A 237 -6.66 -19.12 -15.35
N LYS A 238 -6.32 -20.12 -14.52
CA LYS A 238 -5.17 -20.10 -13.60
C LYS A 238 -5.16 -18.84 -12.70
N LEU A 239 -6.35 -18.39 -12.30
CA LEU A 239 -6.58 -17.29 -11.35
C LEU A 239 -6.69 -17.81 -9.91
#